data_AF-A0A8C0JP33-F1
#
_entry.id   AF-A0A8C0JP33-F1
#
_cell.length_a   1.000
_cell.length_b   1.000
_cell.length_c   1.000
_cell.angle_alpha   90.00
_cell.angle_beta   90.00
_cell.angle_gamma   90.00
#
_symmetry.space_group_name_H-M   'P 1'
#
loop_
_entity.id
_entity.type
_entity.pdbx_description
1 polymer ?
#
loop_
_entity_poly.entity_id
_entity_poly.type
_entity_poly.pdbx_seq_one_letter_code
_entity_poly.pdbx_strand_id
1 'polypeptide(L)'
;MNSVEHLDDLTQSSEAPSEDCKLHYSDFKSSLLLIEQLGMDCTDSVSLLKIQDAILSYERLIELKKNDCEQLIRRIKKMGCKINGLQKELSETKEMKSQLEFTLKQEKEKRKSADMLYEKIREQLRNKEEQYSKEVEMKQQLELNLRTLDLELKSVKNNLNQVIEERNDIQRQLSQEQNARILQDGILNNHLCKRKEIEISHTKMNSEVFSLVILKYMCVCICMLEVENAKLKVTIKKQAGQIEQLQEDLLSPSSIDDLTAKLETESSRCLHLDAKNQVLQQELLSMKATERKCEKLEKNKKKLEQKVVNLRSHLEVNVVERSQVEKYKREIEERARLVIVEKLKEVNLFLQTQAASQENLEQLRESNNASIRGQLELRIKELESEISKIKNSQEDKAELEKYRQLYLEESKIRMSLTNKLSKTSERLADITTKYLVEKQQNRPFHSTLTMRPVLELPYVGNLTSSLLLDRNVTPRENVVIPTSSSRPSNNSIDTYLTKVSYIIFSFLEFQISNKIFVFTLVKF
;
A
#
# COMPACT_ATOMS: atom_id res chain seq x y z
N MET A 1 36.44 18.05 31.38
CA MET A 1 37.08 18.91 32.41
C MET A 1 36.18 18.97 33.63
N ASN A 2 36.73 19.41 34.76
CA ASN A 2 36.10 19.52 36.09
C ASN A 2 35.85 18.16 36.76
N SER A 3 36.86 17.73 37.51
CA SER A 3 36.73 16.75 38.59
C SER A 3 35.76 17.25 39.67
N VAL A 4 35.13 16.33 40.39
CA VAL A 4 34.56 16.58 41.73
C VAL A 4 35.13 15.50 42.64
N GLU A 5 35.50 15.89 43.87
CA GLU A 5 36.49 15.16 44.66
C GLU A 5 36.01 13.82 45.25
N HIS A 6 36.98 12.92 45.41
CA HIS A 6 36.89 11.71 46.21
C HIS A 6 36.80 12.13 47.69
N LEU A 7 35.68 11.85 48.38
CA LEU A 7 35.48 12.30 49.78
C LEU A 7 34.81 11.24 50.67
N ASP A 8 34.90 9.98 50.28
CA ASP A 8 34.48 8.81 51.05
C ASP A 8 35.63 8.23 51.91
N ASP A 9 36.10 8.94 52.95
CA ASP A 9 36.88 8.30 54.04
C ASP A 9 36.88 9.07 55.38
N LEU A 10 35.71 9.31 55.98
CA LEU A 10 35.59 9.79 57.37
C LEU A 10 34.44 9.09 58.12
N THR A 11 34.44 7.75 58.13
CA THR A 11 33.43 6.94 58.86
C THR A 11 34.03 6.03 59.94
N GLN A 12 35.17 6.39 60.52
CA GLN A 12 35.64 5.81 61.79
C GLN A 12 35.21 6.67 62.98
N SER A 13 33.93 6.57 63.35
CA SER A 13 33.45 7.01 64.66
C SER A 13 33.84 5.95 65.69
N SER A 14 34.99 6.12 66.35
CA SER A 14 35.42 5.23 67.43
C SER A 14 34.50 5.40 68.65
N GLU A 15 33.48 4.55 68.76
CA GLU A 15 32.57 4.48 69.92
C GLU A 15 33.27 3.84 71.12
N ALA A 16 34.31 4.51 71.63
CA ALA A 16 34.93 4.17 72.88
C ALA A 16 33.98 4.57 74.03
N PRO A 17 33.56 3.64 74.90
CA PRO A 17 32.78 4.01 76.08
C PRO A 17 33.66 4.90 76.97
N SER A 18 33.23 6.13 77.19
CA SER A 18 33.89 7.04 78.14
C SER A 18 33.89 6.37 79.51
N GLU A 19 35.06 5.96 80.00
CA GLU A 19 35.18 5.33 81.31
C GLU A 19 34.62 6.26 82.38
N ASP A 20 33.69 5.76 83.20
CA ASP A 20 33.16 6.50 84.34
C ASP A 20 34.30 6.79 85.32
N CYS A 21 34.84 8.01 85.27
CA CYS A 21 35.83 8.50 86.22
C CYS A 21 35.22 8.57 87.62
N LYS A 22 35.28 7.45 88.33
CA LYS A 22 34.97 7.33 89.76
C LYS A 22 35.99 8.12 90.56
N LEU A 23 35.77 9.43 90.64
CA LEU A 23 36.48 10.33 91.55
C LEU A 23 36.34 9.79 92.97
N HIS A 24 37.42 9.25 93.51
CA HIS A 24 37.51 8.86 94.91
C HIS A 24 37.42 10.12 95.78
N TYR A 25 36.21 10.44 96.23
CA TYR A 25 35.96 11.57 97.11
C TYR A 25 36.53 11.26 98.49
N SER A 26 37.47 12.10 98.96
CA SER A 26 37.93 12.04 100.35
C SER A 26 36.79 12.51 101.24
N ASP A 27 36.44 11.74 102.25
CA ASP A 27 35.33 12.08 103.15
C ASP A 27 35.74 13.27 104.05
N PHE A 28 35.16 14.44 103.78
CA PHE A 28 35.36 15.66 104.56
C PHE A 28 35.07 15.46 106.05
N LYS A 29 34.21 14.50 106.41
CA LYS A 29 33.94 14.12 107.80
C LYS A 29 35.18 13.54 108.49
N SER A 30 36.02 12.81 107.76
CA SER A 30 37.31 12.31 108.26
C SER A 30 38.33 13.45 108.42
N SER A 31 38.28 14.49 107.57
CA SER A 31 39.09 15.70 107.73
C SER A 31 38.69 16.53 108.96
N LEU A 32 37.38 16.70 109.22
CA LEU A 32 36.92 17.35 110.47
C LEU A 32 37.32 16.54 111.71
N LEU A 33 37.14 15.21 111.70
CA LEU A 33 37.51 14.35 112.83
C LEU A 33 39.02 14.41 113.14
N LEU A 34 39.90 14.48 112.13
CA LEU A 34 41.32 14.70 112.36
C LEU A 34 41.62 16.04 113.06
N ILE A 35 40.86 17.08 112.76
CA ILE A 35 41.05 18.43 113.33
C ILE A 35 40.50 18.51 114.76
N GLU A 36 39.37 17.86 115.02
CA GLU A 36 38.85 17.67 116.39
C GLU A 36 39.84 16.88 117.25
N GLN A 37 40.47 15.83 116.68
CA GLN A 37 41.48 15.01 117.35
C GLN A 37 42.84 15.70 117.55
N LEU A 38 43.21 16.66 116.69
CA LEU A 38 44.42 17.50 116.83
C LEU A 38 44.18 18.78 117.66
N GLY A 39 42.92 19.17 117.89
CA GLY A 39 42.56 20.40 118.59
C GLY A 39 42.91 20.44 120.07
N MET A 40 43.23 19.30 120.69
CA MET A 40 43.59 19.21 122.11
C MET A 40 44.96 19.80 122.46
N ASP A 41 45.91 19.83 121.52
CA ASP A 41 47.30 20.25 121.77
C ASP A 41 47.64 21.65 121.22
N CYS A 42 46.70 22.33 120.56
CA CYS A 42 46.95 23.60 119.88
C CYS A 42 46.64 24.83 120.76
N THR A 43 47.65 25.65 121.04
CA THR A 43 47.52 26.85 121.89
C THR A 43 47.01 28.11 121.16
N ASP A 44 46.96 28.11 119.83
CA ASP A 44 46.39 29.20 119.01
C ASP A 44 45.03 28.79 118.41
N SER A 45 43.98 29.03 119.19
CA SER A 45 42.59 28.82 118.77
C SER A 45 42.17 29.70 117.58
N VAL A 46 42.83 30.84 117.36
CA VAL A 46 42.52 31.76 116.25
C VAL A 46 43.06 31.19 114.93
N SER A 47 44.19 30.49 114.95
CA SER A 47 44.68 29.76 113.76
C SER A 47 43.91 28.47 113.50
N LEU A 48 43.48 27.74 114.54
CA LEU A 48 42.62 26.57 114.39
C LEU A 48 41.27 26.94 113.74
N LEU A 49 40.62 28.01 114.20
CA LEU A 49 39.36 28.50 113.64
C LEU A 49 39.49 28.89 112.16
N LYS A 50 40.57 29.57 111.77
CA LYS A 50 40.85 29.91 110.36
C LYS A 50 40.98 28.67 109.46
N ILE A 51 41.55 27.57 109.97
CA ILE A 51 41.66 26.30 109.24
C ILE A 51 40.26 25.69 109.07
N GLN A 52 39.43 25.70 110.12
CA GLN A 52 38.05 25.21 110.06
C GLN A 52 37.18 26.03 109.10
N ASP A 53 37.24 27.36 109.16
CA ASP A 53 36.56 28.26 108.22
C ASP A 53 37.03 28.05 106.78
N ALA A 54 38.34 27.88 106.56
CA ALA A 54 38.88 27.58 105.24
C ALA A 54 38.31 26.26 104.69
N ILE A 55 38.26 25.19 105.50
CA ILE A 55 37.71 23.89 105.11
C ILE A 55 36.21 23.97 104.80
N LEU A 56 35.42 24.66 105.64
CA LEU A 56 34.00 24.92 105.37
C LEU A 56 33.78 25.77 104.10
N SER A 57 34.73 26.68 103.78
CA SER A 57 34.69 27.43 102.53
C SER A 57 35.00 26.55 101.30
N TYR A 58 35.95 25.62 101.41
CA TYR A 58 36.25 24.66 100.35
C TYR A 58 35.14 23.63 100.16
N GLU A 59 34.51 23.15 101.23
CA GLU A 59 33.36 22.25 101.19
C GLU A 59 32.19 22.88 100.39
N ARG A 60 31.81 24.12 100.76
CA ARG A 60 30.79 24.90 100.02
C ARG A 60 31.18 25.16 98.57
N LEU A 61 32.46 25.42 98.28
CA LEU A 61 32.95 25.63 96.91
C LEU A 61 32.90 24.34 96.08
N ILE A 62 33.24 23.19 96.66
CA ILE A 62 33.18 21.88 96.00
C ILE A 62 31.72 21.48 95.76
N GLU A 63 30.81 21.71 96.71
CA GLU A 63 29.39 21.44 96.50
C GLU A 63 28.76 22.37 95.45
N LEU A 64 29.14 23.66 95.41
CA LEU A 64 28.77 24.55 94.31
C LEU A 64 29.28 24.02 92.96
N LYS A 65 30.55 23.59 92.89
CA LYS A 65 31.15 23.03 91.66
C LYS A 65 30.53 21.70 91.25
N LYS A 66 30.10 20.86 92.20
CA LYS A 66 29.34 19.64 91.93
C LYS A 66 27.99 19.95 91.28
N ASN A 67 27.28 20.96 91.79
CA ASN A 67 26.02 21.43 91.20
C ASN A 67 26.22 22.02 89.79
N ASP A 68 27.27 22.82 89.57
CA ASP A 68 27.67 23.29 88.23
C ASP A 68 27.91 22.12 87.26
N CYS A 69 28.70 21.13 87.69
CA CYS A 69 29.04 19.94 86.91
C CYS A 69 27.81 19.09 86.58
N GLU A 70 26.89 18.88 87.53
CA GLU A 70 25.63 18.20 87.25
C GLU A 70 24.77 18.96 86.23
N GLN A 71 24.69 20.29 86.33
CA GLN A 71 23.95 21.10 85.37
C GLN A 71 24.58 21.03 83.97
N LEU A 72 25.91 21.03 83.88
CA LEU A 72 26.68 20.78 82.66
C LEU A 72 26.39 19.39 82.07
N ILE A 73 26.44 18.32 82.88
CA ILE A 73 26.13 16.95 82.44
C ILE A 73 24.70 16.85 81.91
N ARG A 74 23.71 17.44 82.60
CA ARG A 74 22.32 17.50 82.14
C ARG A 74 22.20 18.25 80.80
N ARG A 75 22.95 19.34 80.62
CA ARG A 75 22.99 20.14 79.38
C ARG A 75 23.67 19.38 78.24
N ILE A 76 24.78 18.69 78.49
CA ILE A 76 25.48 17.82 77.52
C ILE A 76 24.56 16.69 77.05
N LYS A 77 23.93 15.94 77.97
CA LYS A 77 22.95 14.89 77.62
C LYS A 77 21.81 15.45 76.74
N LYS A 78 21.25 16.61 77.10
CA LYS A 78 20.21 17.29 76.30
C LYS A 78 20.70 17.75 74.91
N MET A 79 21.98 18.07 74.74
CA MET A 79 22.57 18.39 73.44
C MET A 79 22.86 17.12 72.61
N GLY A 80 23.34 16.05 73.24
CA GLY A 80 23.52 14.74 72.58
C GLY A 80 22.22 14.23 71.96
N CYS A 81 21.11 14.22 72.71
CA CYS A 81 19.81 13.83 72.16
C CYS A 81 19.37 14.68 70.95
N LYS A 82 19.73 15.97 70.90
CA LYS A 82 19.47 16.84 69.74
C LYS A 82 20.37 16.51 68.55
N ILE A 83 21.65 16.25 68.79
CA ILE A 83 22.62 15.87 67.74
C ILE A 83 22.17 14.56 67.07
N ASN A 84 21.82 13.54 67.85
CA ASN A 84 21.34 12.27 67.33
C ASN A 84 20.03 12.43 66.52
N GLY A 85 19.12 13.31 66.96
CA GLY A 85 17.90 13.66 66.20
C GLY A 85 18.22 14.30 64.84
N LEU A 86 19.07 15.34 64.84
CA LEU A 86 19.51 16.02 63.61
C LEU A 86 20.30 15.10 62.67
N GLN A 87 21.09 14.16 63.21
CA GLN A 87 21.77 13.14 62.41
C GLN A 87 20.78 12.20 61.72
N LYS A 88 19.70 11.80 62.42
CA LYS A 88 18.63 10.96 61.85
C LYS A 88 17.86 11.70 60.75
N GLU A 89 17.43 12.94 61.01
CA GLU A 89 16.79 13.82 60.02
C GLU A 89 17.70 14.04 58.79
N LEU A 90 19.01 14.19 58.99
CA LEU A 90 19.99 14.33 57.92
C LEU A 90 20.16 13.03 57.11
N SER A 91 20.13 11.85 57.74
CA SER A 91 20.16 10.57 57.00
C SER A 91 18.89 10.35 56.17
N GLU A 92 17.71 10.61 56.74
CA GLU A 92 16.43 10.52 56.02
C GLU A 92 16.38 11.51 54.86
N THR A 93 16.90 12.72 55.05
CA THR A 93 17.01 13.74 53.97
C THR A 93 17.97 13.31 52.86
N LYS A 94 19.10 12.67 53.19
CA LYS A 94 20.03 12.10 52.19
C LYS A 94 19.40 10.96 51.39
N GLU A 95 18.64 10.08 52.04
CA GLU A 95 17.92 8.99 51.38
C GLU A 95 16.84 9.53 50.44
N MET A 96 15.96 10.40 50.93
CA MET A 96 14.91 11.05 50.13
C MET A 96 15.50 11.82 48.93
N LYS A 97 16.61 12.54 49.11
CA LYS A 97 17.32 13.21 48.01
C LYS A 97 17.76 12.21 46.93
N SER A 98 18.42 11.12 47.35
CA SER A 98 18.96 10.10 46.44
C SER A 98 17.85 9.42 45.64
N GLN A 99 16.71 9.16 46.29
CA GLN A 99 15.51 8.59 45.68
C GLN A 99 14.88 9.56 44.66
N LEU A 100 14.79 10.85 44.99
CA LEU A 100 14.36 11.92 44.07
C LEU A 100 15.26 12.06 42.84
N GLU A 101 16.59 12.01 43.01
CA GLU A 101 17.55 12.07 41.90
C GLU A 101 17.41 10.87 40.95
N PHE A 102 17.16 9.67 41.49
CA PHE A 102 16.86 8.47 40.69
C PHE A 102 15.55 8.62 39.89
N THR A 103 14.45 9.04 40.52
CA THR A 103 13.17 9.27 39.84
C THR A 103 13.28 10.35 38.77
N LEU A 104 13.98 11.45 39.06
CA LEU A 104 14.24 12.53 38.09
C LEU A 104 15.06 12.04 36.88
N LYS A 105 16.04 11.15 37.09
CA LYS A 105 16.82 10.53 36.01
C LYS A 105 15.96 9.61 35.15
N GLN A 106 15.11 8.78 35.77
CA GLN A 106 14.17 7.92 35.04
C GLN A 106 13.17 8.75 34.21
N GLU A 107 12.62 9.83 34.77
CA GLU A 107 11.63 10.66 34.10
C GLU A 107 12.24 11.45 32.92
N LYS A 108 13.48 11.92 33.06
CA LYS A 108 14.24 12.52 31.93
C LYS A 108 14.42 11.54 30.77
N GLU A 109 14.65 10.25 31.06
CA GLU A 109 14.81 9.24 30.01
C GLU A 109 13.48 8.86 29.34
N LYS A 110 12.39 8.75 30.10
CA LYS A 110 11.02 8.63 29.55
C LYS A 110 10.70 9.80 28.61
N ARG A 111 11.07 11.03 29.01
CA ARG A 111 10.81 12.24 28.20
C ARG A 111 11.52 12.19 26.85
N LYS A 112 12.84 11.90 26.83
CA LYS A 112 13.58 11.67 25.58
C LYS A 112 12.93 10.59 24.69
N SER A 113 12.45 9.51 25.30
CA SER A 113 11.77 8.43 24.57
C SER A 113 10.44 8.89 23.95
N ALA A 114 9.67 9.71 24.66
CA ALA A 114 8.46 10.34 24.14
C ALA A 114 8.76 11.35 23.02
N ASP A 115 9.79 12.19 23.19
CA ASP A 115 10.22 13.18 22.19
C ASP A 115 10.68 12.49 20.88
N MET A 116 11.43 11.38 20.99
CA MET A 116 11.83 10.52 19.87
C MET A 116 10.62 9.89 19.15
N LEU A 117 9.60 9.45 19.88
CA LEU A 117 8.36 8.91 19.30
C LEU A 117 7.53 10.00 18.62
N TYR A 118 7.48 11.20 19.21
CA TYR A 118 6.77 12.35 18.64
C TYR A 118 7.36 12.75 17.29
N GLU A 119 8.68 12.98 17.18
CA GLU A 119 9.28 13.34 15.89
C GLU A 119 9.18 12.19 14.87
N LYS A 120 9.25 10.92 15.29
CA LYS A 120 9.03 9.79 14.38
C LYS A 120 7.60 9.75 13.80
N ILE A 121 6.58 10.06 14.60
CA ILE A 121 5.19 10.18 14.13
C ILE A 121 5.04 11.40 13.21
N ARG A 122 5.67 12.52 13.57
CA ARG A 122 5.66 13.77 12.79
C ARG A 122 6.33 13.61 11.43
N GLU A 123 7.44 12.87 11.34
CA GLU A 123 8.09 12.45 10.10
C GLU A 123 7.15 11.64 9.21
N GLN A 124 6.47 10.64 9.78
CA GLN A 124 5.52 9.79 9.05
C GLN A 124 4.29 10.58 8.55
N LEU A 125 3.88 11.62 9.28
CA LEU A 125 2.84 12.54 8.82
C LEU A 125 3.32 13.40 7.65
N ARG A 126 4.49 14.05 7.76
CA ARG A 126 5.12 14.83 6.66
C ARG A 126 5.20 14.00 5.37
N ASN A 127 5.72 12.78 5.47
CA ASN A 127 5.91 11.89 4.32
C ASN A 127 4.59 11.45 3.67
N LYS A 128 3.50 11.33 4.43
CA LYS A 128 2.16 11.07 3.88
C LYS A 128 1.51 12.30 3.26
N GLU A 129 1.69 13.47 3.87
CA GLU A 129 1.22 14.75 3.35
C GLU A 129 1.86 15.06 1.98
N GLU A 130 3.16 14.83 1.84
CA GLU A 130 3.87 14.96 0.57
C GLU A 130 3.39 13.93 -0.50
N GLN A 131 3.07 12.70 -0.10
CA GLN A 131 2.47 11.70 -0.99
C GLN A 131 1.10 12.15 -1.50
N TYR A 132 0.23 12.67 -0.62
CA TYR A 132 -1.08 13.19 -1.03
C TYR A 132 -0.98 14.47 -1.89
N SER A 133 0.00 15.35 -1.66
CA SER A 133 0.24 16.51 -2.55
C SER A 133 0.53 16.03 -3.98
N LYS A 134 1.45 15.07 -4.13
CA LYS A 134 1.82 14.49 -5.43
C LYS A 134 0.64 13.79 -6.10
N GLU A 135 -0.21 13.10 -5.35
CA GLU A 135 -1.45 12.49 -5.88
C GLU A 135 -2.42 13.58 -6.40
N VAL A 136 -2.61 14.66 -5.65
CA VAL A 136 -3.46 15.79 -6.04
C VAL A 136 -2.92 16.52 -7.28
N GLU A 137 -1.60 16.75 -7.37
CA GLU A 137 -0.94 17.34 -8.53
C GLU A 137 -1.12 16.46 -9.79
N MET A 138 -0.87 15.15 -9.69
CA MET A 138 -1.10 14.21 -10.79
C MET A 138 -2.58 14.17 -11.22
N LYS A 139 -3.51 14.22 -10.26
CA LYS A 139 -4.95 14.25 -10.53
C LYS A 139 -5.37 15.53 -11.25
N GLN A 140 -4.84 16.69 -10.87
CA GLN A 140 -5.09 17.96 -11.57
C GLN A 140 -4.55 17.91 -13.01
N GLN A 141 -3.34 17.38 -13.22
CA GLN A 141 -2.79 17.22 -14.57
C GLN A 141 -3.62 16.25 -15.43
N LEU A 142 -4.09 15.14 -14.87
CA LEU A 142 -4.99 14.21 -15.55
C LEU A 142 -6.34 14.87 -15.91
N GLU A 143 -6.91 15.69 -15.03
CA GLU A 143 -8.14 16.41 -15.31
C GLU A 143 -7.97 17.45 -16.43
N LEU A 144 -6.85 18.19 -16.45
CA LEU A 144 -6.52 19.10 -17.54
C LEU A 144 -6.37 18.36 -18.87
N ASN A 145 -5.65 17.24 -18.89
CA ASN A 145 -5.47 16.41 -20.10
C ASN A 145 -6.82 15.87 -20.62
N LEU A 146 -7.71 15.44 -19.72
CA LEU A 146 -9.05 14.95 -20.07
C LEU A 146 -9.94 16.05 -20.65
N ARG A 147 -9.91 17.26 -20.07
CA ARG A 147 -10.62 18.43 -20.61
C ARG A 147 -10.12 18.82 -22.01
N THR A 148 -8.81 18.77 -22.26
CA THR A 148 -8.24 18.99 -23.61
C THR A 148 -8.76 17.95 -24.61
N LEU A 149 -8.73 16.67 -24.24
CA LEU A 149 -9.19 15.58 -25.11
C LEU A 149 -10.69 15.66 -25.43
N ASP A 150 -11.54 16.10 -24.50
CA ASP A 150 -12.97 16.34 -24.75
C ASP A 150 -13.18 17.48 -25.76
N LEU A 151 -12.41 18.56 -25.66
CA LEU A 151 -12.45 19.68 -26.62
C LEU A 151 -11.97 19.25 -28.01
N GLU A 152 -10.91 18.44 -28.10
CA GLU A 152 -10.44 17.86 -29.37
C GLU A 152 -11.50 16.93 -29.98
N LEU A 153 -12.08 16.02 -29.19
CA LEU A 153 -13.13 15.10 -29.64
C LEU A 153 -14.38 15.86 -30.12
N LYS A 154 -14.78 16.91 -29.42
CA LYS A 154 -15.88 17.81 -29.80
C LYS A 154 -15.58 18.56 -31.10
N SER A 155 -14.35 19.01 -31.31
CA SER A 155 -13.89 19.62 -32.56
C SER A 155 -13.95 18.62 -33.73
N VAL A 156 -13.36 17.43 -33.57
CA VAL A 156 -13.39 16.34 -34.57
C VAL A 156 -14.82 15.93 -34.90
N LYS A 157 -15.72 15.87 -33.92
CA LYS A 157 -17.15 15.56 -34.11
C LYS A 157 -17.86 16.63 -34.95
N ASN A 158 -17.57 17.91 -34.72
CA ASN A 158 -18.13 19.00 -35.53
C ASN A 158 -17.63 18.93 -36.98
N ASN A 159 -16.33 18.72 -37.18
CA ASN A 159 -15.72 18.58 -38.50
C ASN A 159 -16.30 17.37 -39.26
N LEU A 160 -16.53 16.24 -38.57
CA LEU A 160 -17.18 15.05 -39.15
C LEU A 160 -18.63 15.34 -39.58
N ASN A 161 -19.39 16.07 -38.77
CA ASN A 161 -20.75 16.46 -39.14
C ASN A 161 -20.77 17.34 -40.40
N GLN A 162 -19.88 18.34 -40.49
CA GLN A 162 -19.74 19.19 -41.67
C GLN A 162 -19.41 18.36 -42.93
N VAL A 163 -18.43 17.45 -42.85
CA VAL A 163 -18.05 16.57 -43.97
C VAL A 163 -19.22 15.64 -44.39
N ILE A 164 -20.07 15.22 -43.44
CA ILE A 164 -21.29 14.45 -43.75
C ILE A 164 -22.31 15.32 -44.50
N GLU A 165 -22.52 16.56 -44.09
CA GLU A 165 -23.42 17.51 -44.76
C GLU A 165 -22.95 17.85 -46.18
N GLU A 166 -21.67 18.23 -46.33
CA GLU A 166 -21.03 18.48 -47.64
C GLU A 166 -21.16 17.27 -48.58
N ARG A 167 -20.91 16.06 -48.07
CA ARG A 167 -21.07 14.82 -48.86
C ARG A 167 -22.53 14.59 -49.26
N ASN A 168 -23.50 14.87 -48.38
CA ASN A 168 -24.92 14.71 -48.68
C ASN A 168 -25.41 15.72 -49.74
N ASP A 169 -24.88 16.94 -49.73
CA ASP A 169 -25.21 17.95 -50.74
C ASP A 169 -24.56 17.65 -52.10
N ILE A 170 -23.30 17.20 -52.12
CA ILE A 170 -22.64 16.68 -53.34
C ILE A 170 -23.41 15.47 -53.90
N GLN A 171 -23.88 14.55 -53.05
CA GLN A 171 -24.73 13.43 -53.44
C GLN A 171 -26.03 13.92 -54.12
N ARG A 172 -26.68 14.94 -53.56
CA ARG A 172 -27.92 15.52 -54.11
C ARG A 172 -27.66 16.16 -55.48
N GLN A 173 -26.59 16.94 -55.61
CA GLN A 173 -26.18 17.56 -56.88
C GLN A 173 -25.86 16.50 -57.95
N LEU A 174 -25.14 15.43 -57.59
CA LEU A 174 -24.81 14.33 -58.51
C LEU A 174 -26.06 13.63 -59.04
N SER A 175 -27.06 13.37 -58.19
CA SER A 175 -28.34 12.80 -58.64
C SER A 175 -29.15 13.75 -59.52
N GLN A 176 -29.11 15.06 -59.26
CA GLN A 176 -29.74 16.06 -60.12
C GLN A 176 -29.08 16.12 -61.51
N GLU A 177 -27.75 16.13 -61.58
CA GLU A 177 -26.97 16.09 -62.82
C GLU A 177 -27.18 14.79 -63.61
N GLN A 178 -27.27 13.64 -62.92
CA GLN A 178 -27.62 12.36 -63.55
C GLN A 178 -29.02 12.39 -64.19
N ASN A 179 -30.02 12.91 -63.46
CA ASN A 179 -31.39 13.04 -63.99
C ASN A 179 -31.45 14.02 -65.18
N ALA A 180 -30.74 15.15 -65.10
CA ALA A 180 -30.64 16.10 -66.20
C ALA A 180 -29.99 15.48 -67.45
N ARG A 181 -28.95 14.66 -67.27
CA ARG A 181 -28.29 13.94 -68.37
C ARG A 181 -29.20 12.88 -69.01
N ILE A 182 -29.90 12.08 -68.21
CA ILE A 182 -30.89 11.09 -68.71
C ILE A 182 -31.98 11.78 -69.54
N LEU A 183 -32.44 12.97 -69.11
CA LEU A 183 -33.40 13.77 -69.88
C LEU A 183 -32.80 14.29 -71.20
N GLN A 184 -31.55 14.80 -71.18
CA GLN A 184 -30.86 15.25 -72.39
C GLN A 184 -30.61 14.11 -73.39
N ASP A 185 -30.17 12.94 -72.93
CA ASP A 185 -29.96 11.74 -73.74
C ASP A 185 -31.30 11.25 -74.34
N GLY A 186 -32.39 11.29 -73.56
CA GLY A 186 -33.74 10.97 -74.04
C GLY A 186 -34.24 11.94 -75.13
N ILE A 187 -34.01 13.25 -74.97
CA ILE A 187 -34.32 14.28 -75.96
C ILE A 187 -33.49 14.05 -77.25
N LEU A 188 -32.18 13.86 -77.11
CA LEU A 188 -31.28 13.59 -78.23
C LEU A 188 -31.70 12.33 -79.01
N ASN A 189 -32.02 11.24 -78.32
CA ASN A 189 -32.47 10.01 -78.95
C ASN A 189 -33.83 10.18 -79.66
N ASN A 190 -34.75 10.97 -79.10
CA ASN A 190 -36.01 11.31 -79.77
C ASN A 190 -35.79 12.10 -81.08
N HIS A 191 -34.85 13.06 -81.08
CA HIS A 191 -34.46 13.78 -82.29
C HIS A 191 -33.77 12.86 -83.33
N LEU A 192 -32.96 11.88 -82.89
CA LEU A 192 -32.32 10.90 -83.77
C LEU A 192 -33.35 9.95 -84.42
N CYS A 193 -34.38 9.50 -83.69
CA CYS A 193 -35.47 8.72 -84.26
C CYS A 193 -36.27 9.52 -85.30
N LYS A 194 -36.73 10.73 -84.94
CA LYS A 194 -37.43 11.64 -85.88
C LYS A 194 -36.61 11.96 -87.13
N ARG A 195 -35.29 12.15 -86.99
CA ARG A 195 -34.40 12.35 -88.14
C ARG A 195 -34.37 11.13 -89.07
N LYS A 196 -34.30 9.91 -88.52
CA LYS A 196 -34.38 8.67 -89.31
C LYS A 196 -35.75 8.50 -89.98
N GLU A 197 -36.84 8.82 -89.31
CA GLU A 197 -38.20 8.78 -89.87
C GLU A 197 -38.33 9.73 -91.08
N ILE A 198 -37.80 10.95 -90.97
CA ILE A 198 -37.74 11.94 -92.06
C ILE A 198 -36.82 11.45 -93.19
N GLU A 199 -35.67 10.86 -92.87
CA GLU A 199 -34.70 10.34 -93.85
C GLU A 199 -35.26 9.14 -94.64
N ILE A 200 -35.97 8.23 -93.97
CA ILE A 200 -36.71 7.11 -94.60
C ILE A 200 -37.85 7.65 -95.48
N SER A 201 -38.58 8.66 -95.01
CA SER A 201 -39.65 9.29 -95.79
C SER A 201 -39.11 9.99 -97.05
N HIS A 202 -37.99 10.72 -96.92
CA HIS A 202 -37.34 11.44 -98.02
C HIS A 202 -36.71 10.49 -99.04
N THR A 203 -36.04 9.42 -98.60
CA THR A 203 -35.50 8.39 -99.52
C THR A 203 -36.61 7.66 -100.27
N LYS A 204 -37.74 7.36 -99.60
CA LYS A 204 -38.93 6.82 -100.26
C LYS A 204 -39.50 7.80 -101.32
N MET A 205 -39.79 9.05 -100.95
CA MET A 205 -40.27 10.07 -101.90
C MET A 205 -39.32 10.25 -103.09
N ASN A 206 -38.01 10.23 -102.87
CA ASN A 206 -37.03 10.31 -103.96
C ASN A 206 -37.09 9.09 -104.89
N SER A 207 -37.27 7.87 -104.38
CA SER A 207 -37.48 6.69 -105.24
C SER A 207 -38.77 6.78 -106.08
N GLU A 208 -39.87 7.26 -105.49
CA GLU A 208 -41.13 7.51 -106.19
C GLU A 208 -40.98 8.58 -107.29
N VAL A 209 -40.26 9.68 -107.01
CA VAL A 209 -39.93 10.72 -108.00
C VAL A 209 -39.03 10.18 -109.12
N PHE A 210 -38.02 9.36 -108.81
CA PHE A 210 -37.19 8.71 -109.83
C PHE A 210 -38.04 7.81 -110.76
N SER A 211 -38.95 7.01 -110.21
CA SER A 211 -39.90 6.22 -111.01
C SER A 211 -40.80 7.09 -111.88
N LEU A 212 -41.30 8.22 -111.36
CA LEU A 212 -42.14 9.16 -112.12
C LEU A 212 -41.38 9.83 -113.28
N VAL A 213 -40.10 10.17 -113.06
CA VAL A 213 -39.22 10.73 -114.11
C VAL A 213 -38.94 9.70 -115.20
N ILE A 214 -38.66 8.45 -114.84
CA ILE A 214 -38.46 7.34 -115.81
C ILE A 214 -39.73 7.13 -116.65
N LEU A 215 -40.91 7.06 -116.02
CA LEU A 215 -42.19 6.95 -116.72
C LEU A 215 -42.44 8.12 -117.68
N LYS A 216 -42.14 9.35 -117.26
CA LYS A 216 -42.27 10.54 -118.11
C LYS A 216 -41.31 10.52 -119.29
N TYR A 217 -40.08 10.07 -119.10
CA TYR A 217 -39.10 9.90 -120.18
C TYR A 217 -39.56 8.84 -121.19
N MET A 218 -40.01 7.68 -120.73
CA MET A 218 -40.59 6.64 -121.60
C MET A 218 -41.81 7.14 -122.40
N CYS A 219 -42.70 7.92 -121.78
CA CYS A 219 -43.84 8.52 -122.45
C CYS A 219 -43.41 9.47 -123.58
N VAL A 220 -42.39 10.31 -123.35
CA VAL A 220 -41.82 11.16 -124.41
C VAL A 220 -41.21 10.33 -125.55
N CYS A 221 -40.48 9.25 -125.24
CA CYS A 221 -39.97 8.34 -126.27
C CYS A 221 -41.09 7.69 -127.10
N ILE A 222 -42.20 7.29 -126.47
CA ILE A 222 -43.37 6.75 -127.18
C ILE A 222 -43.97 7.81 -128.12
N CYS A 223 -44.22 9.04 -127.64
CA CYS A 223 -44.77 10.09 -128.51
C CYS A 223 -43.82 10.51 -129.64
N MET A 224 -42.51 10.44 -129.44
CA MET A 224 -41.52 10.63 -130.52
C MET A 224 -41.64 9.53 -131.58
N LEU A 225 -41.76 8.26 -131.17
CA LEU A 225 -41.99 7.13 -132.07
C LEU A 225 -43.36 7.21 -132.76
N GLU A 226 -44.41 7.73 -132.13
CA GLU A 226 -45.72 7.98 -132.76
C GLU A 226 -45.63 9.06 -133.84
N VAL A 227 -44.92 10.16 -133.58
CA VAL A 227 -44.63 11.22 -134.58
C VAL A 227 -43.77 10.68 -135.72
N GLU A 228 -42.80 9.81 -135.45
CA GLU A 228 -41.95 9.18 -136.45
C GLU A 228 -42.73 8.17 -137.32
N ASN A 229 -43.60 7.35 -136.72
CA ASN A 229 -44.55 6.51 -137.45
C ASN A 229 -45.54 7.35 -138.29
N ALA A 230 -45.99 8.50 -137.78
CA ALA A 230 -46.83 9.43 -138.55
C ALA A 230 -46.07 10.03 -139.74
N LYS A 231 -44.79 10.41 -139.58
CA LYS A 231 -43.92 10.84 -140.68
C LYS A 231 -43.76 9.72 -141.71
N LEU A 232 -43.42 8.50 -141.30
CA LEU A 232 -43.28 7.34 -142.19
C LEU A 232 -44.59 7.06 -142.97
N LYS A 233 -45.76 7.20 -142.31
CA LYS A 233 -47.08 7.07 -142.95
C LYS A 233 -47.36 8.16 -143.98
N VAL A 234 -46.77 9.35 -143.82
CA VAL A 234 -46.76 10.42 -144.86
C VAL A 234 -45.75 10.10 -145.96
N THR A 235 -44.56 9.58 -145.65
CA THR A 235 -43.57 9.16 -146.66
C THR A 235 -44.13 8.08 -147.57
N ILE A 236 -44.80 7.06 -147.02
CA ILE A 236 -45.49 6.00 -147.76
C ILE A 236 -46.59 6.57 -148.67
N LYS A 237 -47.38 7.53 -148.18
CA LYS A 237 -48.37 8.24 -149.02
C LYS A 237 -47.73 9.10 -150.12
N LYS A 238 -46.52 9.62 -149.92
CA LYS A 238 -45.80 10.44 -150.90
C LYS A 238 -45.10 9.59 -151.97
N GLN A 239 -44.53 8.45 -151.58
CA GLN A 239 -43.90 7.48 -152.49
C GLN A 239 -44.90 6.82 -153.44
N ALA A 240 -46.17 6.69 -153.03
CA ALA A 240 -47.26 6.22 -153.89
C ALA A 240 -47.61 7.16 -155.08
N GLY A 241 -47.04 8.37 -155.13
CA GLY A 241 -47.26 9.37 -156.19
C GLY A 241 -45.99 9.82 -156.91
N GLN A 242 -44.86 9.11 -156.78
CA GLN A 242 -43.57 9.49 -157.36
C GLN A 242 -42.85 8.29 -158.01
N ILE A 243 -43.56 7.54 -158.85
CA ILE A 243 -42.97 6.55 -159.78
C ILE A 243 -43.27 6.97 -161.22
N GLU A 244 -42.67 8.10 -161.63
CA GLU A 244 -42.26 8.36 -163.01
C GLU A 244 -41.11 9.38 -162.97
N GLN A 245 -40.15 9.25 -163.89
CA GLN A 245 -39.10 10.23 -164.21
C GLN A 245 -37.98 10.53 -163.17
N LEU A 246 -37.27 9.46 -162.76
CA LEU A 246 -35.80 9.27 -162.87
C LEU A 246 -34.76 10.29 -162.30
N GLN A 247 -33.81 9.73 -161.49
CA GLN A 247 -32.35 10.01 -161.42
C GLN A 247 -31.91 11.40 -160.87
N GLU A 248 -30.80 11.61 -160.13
CA GLU A 248 -29.69 10.77 -159.56
C GLU A 248 -29.17 11.56 -158.30
N ASP A 249 -28.26 11.15 -157.40
CA ASP A 249 -27.29 10.04 -157.24
C ASP A 249 -27.07 9.75 -155.71
N LEU A 250 -25.99 9.07 -155.29
CA LEU A 250 -25.88 8.38 -153.99
C LEU A 250 -24.71 8.82 -153.04
N LEU A 251 -24.72 8.26 -151.82
CA LEU A 251 -23.83 8.57 -150.67
C LEU A 251 -22.52 7.75 -150.63
N SER A 252 -21.54 8.16 -149.81
CA SER A 252 -20.90 7.29 -148.76
C SER A 252 -19.83 8.01 -147.90
N PRO A 253 -19.42 7.48 -146.71
CA PRO A 253 -18.61 8.20 -145.70
C PRO A 253 -17.26 7.54 -145.29
N SER A 254 -16.49 8.21 -144.43
CA SER A 254 -15.43 7.61 -143.59
C SER A 254 -15.09 8.46 -142.34
N SER A 255 -14.23 7.96 -141.43
CA SER A 255 -13.55 8.68 -140.33
C SER A 255 -14.20 8.76 -138.91
N ILE A 256 -15.11 7.85 -138.51
CA ILE A 256 -15.72 7.89 -137.15
C ILE A 256 -15.06 6.92 -136.13
N ASP A 257 -14.55 5.76 -136.56
CA ASP A 257 -14.22 4.66 -135.65
C ASP A 257 -12.95 4.89 -134.80
N ASP A 258 -11.91 5.50 -135.37
CA ASP A 258 -10.63 5.77 -134.69
C ASP A 258 -10.76 6.79 -133.54
N LEU A 259 -11.70 7.73 -133.65
CA LEU A 259 -12.01 8.67 -132.57
C LEU A 259 -12.81 8.00 -131.44
N THR A 260 -13.72 7.08 -131.77
CA THR A 260 -14.53 6.35 -130.79
C THR A 260 -13.66 5.48 -129.89
N ALA A 261 -12.74 4.69 -130.46
CA ALA A 261 -11.83 3.83 -129.68
C ALA A 261 -10.90 4.64 -128.74
N LYS A 262 -10.46 5.83 -129.17
CA LYS A 262 -9.65 6.74 -128.35
C LYS A 262 -10.47 7.36 -127.22
N LEU A 263 -11.72 7.72 -127.48
CA LEU A 263 -12.64 8.25 -126.46
C LEU A 263 -12.97 7.21 -125.39
N GLU A 264 -13.22 5.95 -125.76
CA GLU A 264 -13.46 4.86 -124.80
C GLU A 264 -12.21 4.56 -123.95
N THR A 265 -11.03 4.52 -124.59
CA THR A 265 -9.75 4.32 -123.89
C THR A 265 -9.54 5.42 -122.83
N GLU A 266 -9.71 6.68 -123.20
CA GLU A 266 -9.50 7.82 -122.30
C GLU A 266 -10.60 7.95 -121.23
N SER A 267 -11.85 7.58 -121.56
CA SER A 267 -12.95 7.48 -120.61
C SER A 267 -12.67 6.44 -119.52
N SER A 268 -12.16 5.26 -119.90
CA SER A 268 -11.74 4.22 -118.94
C SER A 268 -10.61 4.71 -118.02
N ARG A 269 -9.68 5.51 -118.55
CA ARG A 269 -8.60 6.14 -117.79
C ARG A 269 -9.12 7.18 -116.79
N CYS A 270 -10.14 7.95 -117.17
CA CYS A 270 -10.82 8.89 -116.29
C CYS A 270 -11.51 8.18 -115.12
N LEU A 271 -12.32 7.16 -115.39
CA LEU A 271 -13.00 6.36 -114.37
C LEU A 271 -12.03 5.69 -113.38
N HIS A 272 -10.87 5.22 -113.87
CA HIS A 272 -9.82 4.68 -113.00
C HIS A 272 -9.18 5.74 -112.08
N LEU A 273 -8.97 6.96 -112.59
CA LEU A 273 -8.45 8.07 -111.80
C LEU A 273 -9.47 8.56 -110.76
N ASP A 274 -10.75 8.61 -111.09
CA ASP A 274 -11.81 8.96 -110.14
C ASP A 274 -11.96 7.91 -109.02
N ALA A 275 -11.92 6.63 -109.35
CA ALA A 275 -11.89 5.56 -108.34
C ALA A 275 -10.67 5.69 -107.40
N LYS A 276 -9.49 6.01 -107.95
CA LYS A 276 -8.27 6.25 -107.16
C LYS A 276 -8.38 7.49 -106.28
N ASN A 277 -8.99 8.57 -106.77
CA ASN A 277 -9.26 9.78 -106.00
C ASN A 277 -10.23 9.52 -104.84
N GLN A 278 -11.27 8.70 -105.03
CA GLN A 278 -12.20 8.32 -103.96
C GLN A 278 -11.49 7.52 -102.84
N VAL A 279 -10.60 6.58 -103.19
CA VAL A 279 -9.77 5.85 -102.21
C VAL A 279 -8.89 6.81 -101.40
N LEU A 280 -8.17 7.72 -102.08
CA LEU A 280 -7.32 8.72 -101.41
C LEU A 280 -8.11 9.67 -100.50
N GLN A 281 -9.34 10.05 -100.87
CA GLN A 281 -10.23 10.83 -99.99
C GLN A 281 -10.65 10.04 -98.75
N GLN A 282 -10.96 8.74 -98.88
CA GLN A 282 -11.31 7.88 -97.76
C GLN A 282 -10.12 7.63 -96.82
N GLU A 283 -8.92 7.44 -97.36
CA GLU A 283 -7.68 7.37 -96.59
C GLU A 283 -7.40 8.68 -95.83
N LEU A 284 -7.58 9.84 -96.47
CA LEU A 284 -7.42 11.16 -95.83
C LEU A 284 -8.42 11.38 -94.69
N LEU A 285 -9.66 10.90 -94.82
CA LEU A 285 -10.66 10.92 -93.76
C LEU A 285 -10.28 10.00 -92.59
N SER A 286 -9.75 8.81 -92.89
CA SER A 286 -9.22 7.88 -91.89
C SER A 286 -8.04 8.47 -91.12
N MET A 287 -7.10 9.12 -91.83
CA MET A 287 -5.94 9.81 -91.26
C MET A 287 -6.36 10.95 -90.31
N LYS A 288 -7.33 11.78 -90.71
CA LYS A 288 -7.90 12.83 -89.84
C LYS A 288 -8.66 12.25 -88.63
N ALA A 289 -9.13 11.00 -88.71
CA ALA A 289 -9.75 10.30 -87.59
C ALA A 289 -8.74 9.64 -86.63
N THR A 290 -7.52 9.31 -87.09
CA THR A 290 -6.43 8.84 -86.21
C THR A 290 -5.69 10.01 -85.56
N GLU A 291 -5.42 11.09 -86.30
CA GLU A 291 -4.85 12.36 -85.80
C GLU A 291 -5.58 12.88 -84.54
N ARG A 292 -6.91 13.00 -84.61
CA ARG A 292 -7.76 13.42 -83.47
C ARG A 292 -7.71 12.45 -82.28
N LYS A 293 -7.45 11.16 -82.50
CA LYS A 293 -7.24 10.17 -81.42
C LYS A 293 -5.87 10.39 -80.78
N CYS A 294 -4.83 10.64 -81.57
CA CYS A 294 -3.49 10.97 -81.08
C CYS A 294 -3.50 12.24 -80.21
N GLU A 295 -4.14 13.33 -80.65
CA GLU A 295 -4.34 14.53 -79.82
C GLU A 295 -4.99 14.21 -78.46
N LYS A 296 -6.06 13.41 -78.47
CA LYS A 296 -6.80 13.05 -77.25
C LYS A 296 -5.96 12.20 -76.30
N LEU A 297 -5.15 11.29 -76.86
CA LEU A 297 -4.17 10.50 -76.10
C LEU A 297 -3.06 11.37 -75.53
N GLU A 298 -2.54 12.35 -76.27
CA GLU A 298 -1.50 13.27 -75.79
C GLU A 298 -2.02 14.18 -74.66
N LYS A 299 -3.24 14.72 -74.82
CA LYS A 299 -3.95 15.50 -73.79
C LYS A 299 -4.21 14.66 -72.52
N ASN A 300 -4.42 13.35 -72.66
CA ASN A 300 -4.53 12.43 -71.53
C ASN A 300 -3.17 12.08 -70.91
N LYS A 301 -2.13 11.88 -71.73
CA LYS A 301 -0.74 11.63 -71.29
C LYS A 301 -0.26 12.76 -70.38
N LYS A 302 -0.37 14.02 -70.82
CA LYS A 302 0.01 15.21 -70.04
C LYS A 302 -0.73 15.30 -68.70
N LYS A 303 -2.01 14.90 -68.66
CA LYS A 303 -2.80 14.82 -67.40
C LYS A 303 -2.33 13.69 -66.48
N LEU A 304 -1.88 12.55 -67.02
CA LEU A 304 -1.32 11.46 -66.23
C LEU A 304 0.07 11.81 -65.70
N GLU A 305 0.92 12.43 -66.50
CA GLU A 305 2.25 12.92 -66.11
C GLU A 305 2.14 13.91 -64.93
N GLN A 306 1.24 14.89 -65.00
CA GLN A 306 0.98 15.80 -63.88
C GLN A 306 0.50 15.07 -62.61
N LYS A 307 -0.37 14.06 -62.75
CA LYS A 307 -0.80 13.24 -61.59
C LYS A 307 0.37 12.47 -60.97
N VAL A 308 1.28 11.92 -61.78
CA VAL A 308 2.47 11.22 -61.29
C VAL A 308 3.41 12.18 -60.53
N VAL A 309 3.60 13.41 -61.02
CA VAL A 309 4.39 14.45 -60.33
C VAL A 309 3.74 14.85 -58.99
N ASN A 310 2.42 15.07 -58.97
CA ASN A 310 1.70 15.43 -57.75
C ASN A 310 1.72 14.29 -56.70
N LEU A 311 1.57 13.04 -57.13
CA LEU A 311 1.68 11.88 -56.23
C LEU A 311 3.11 11.69 -55.70
N ARG A 312 4.13 11.92 -56.55
CA ARG A 312 5.53 11.82 -56.13
C ARG A 312 5.89 12.86 -55.06
N SER A 313 5.48 14.12 -55.25
CA SER A 313 5.72 15.17 -54.24
C SER A 313 4.97 14.91 -52.92
N HIS A 314 3.74 14.38 -52.97
CA HIS A 314 3.02 13.99 -51.75
C HIS A 314 3.70 12.81 -51.02
N LEU A 315 4.23 11.82 -51.76
CA LEU A 315 4.99 10.72 -51.17
C LEU A 315 6.30 11.22 -50.53
N GLU A 316 6.99 12.17 -51.16
CA GLU A 316 8.23 12.77 -50.66
C GLU A 316 8.01 13.54 -49.35
N VAL A 317 6.95 14.36 -49.28
CA VAL A 317 6.52 15.03 -48.05
C VAL A 317 6.16 14.02 -46.94
N ASN A 318 5.37 12.98 -47.26
CA ASN A 318 5.01 11.94 -46.28
C ASN A 318 6.23 11.18 -45.73
N VAL A 319 7.28 10.98 -46.54
CA VAL A 319 8.53 10.33 -46.12
C VAL A 319 9.32 11.23 -45.18
N VAL A 320 9.41 12.54 -45.49
CA VAL A 320 10.05 13.52 -44.58
C VAL A 320 9.30 13.61 -43.26
N GLU A 321 7.97 13.73 -43.28
CA GLU A 321 7.14 13.79 -42.07
C GLU A 321 7.33 12.54 -41.18
N ARG A 322 7.26 11.34 -41.76
CA ARG A 322 7.54 10.08 -41.04
C ARG A 322 8.95 10.05 -40.42
N SER A 323 9.95 10.61 -41.11
CA SER A 323 11.32 10.68 -40.57
C SER A 323 11.43 11.60 -39.34
N GLN A 324 10.63 12.68 -39.29
CA GLN A 324 10.56 13.58 -38.14
C GLN A 324 9.79 12.95 -36.98
N VAL A 325 8.66 12.29 -37.25
CA VAL A 325 7.89 11.54 -36.23
C VAL A 325 8.75 10.46 -35.57
N GLU A 326 9.49 9.67 -36.36
CA GLU A 326 10.38 8.63 -35.81
C GLU A 326 11.63 9.21 -35.11
N LYS A 327 11.99 10.49 -35.35
CA LYS A 327 12.99 11.21 -34.54
C LYS A 327 12.40 11.60 -33.18
N TYR A 328 11.24 12.27 -33.16
CA TYR A 328 10.59 12.69 -31.91
C TYR A 328 10.21 11.50 -31.02
N LYS A 329 9.72 10.40 -31.60
CA LYS A 329 9.44 9.14 -30.88
C LYS A 329 10.68 8.64 -30.12
N ARG A 330 11.85 8.58 -30.78
CA ARG A 330 13.10 8.15 -30.14
C ARG A 330 13.59 9.14 -29.07
N GLU A 331 13.40 10.45 -29.27
CA GLU A 331 13.69 11.45 -28.23
C GLU A 331 12.78 11.32 -27.01
N ILE A 332 11.51 10.95 -27.19
CA ILE A 332 10.56 10.71 -26.10
C ILE A 332 10.88 9.39 -25.36
N GLU A 333 11.16 8.31 -26.10
CA GLU A 333 11.57 7.02 -25.53
C GLU A 333 12.86 7.14 -24.70
N GLU A 334 13.86 7.89 -25.18
CA GLU A 334 15.12 8.07 -24.44
C GLU A 334 14.95 8.98 -23.22
N ARG A 335 14.12 10.03 -23.30
CA ARG A 335 13.74 10.83 -22.10
C ARG A 335 13.04 9.96 -21.05
N ALA A 336 12.13 9.08 -21.46
CA ALA A 336 11.45 8.16 -20.55
C ALA A 336 12.42 7.18 -19.89
N ARG A 337 13.40 6.63 -20.64
CA ARG A 337 14.47 5.80 -20.09
C ARG A 337 15.33 6.54 -19.07
N LEU A 338 15.73 7.78 -19.35
CA LEU A 338 16.52 8.59 -18.42
C LEU A 338 15.80 8.81 -17.09
N VAL A 339 14.50 9.15 -17.12
CA VAL A 339 13.67 9.29 -15.91
C VAL A 339 13.54 7.97 -15.15
N ILE A 340 13.37 6.83 -15.84
CA ILE A 340 13.34 5.50 -15.21
C ILE A 340 14.68 5.17 -14.53
N VAL A 341 15.81 5.46 -15.20
CA VAL A 341 17.16 5.24 -14.65
C VAL A 341 17.45 6.15 -13.45
N GLU A 342 16.97 7.39 -13.46
CA GLU A 342 17.07 8.33 -12.34
C GLU A 342 16.25 7.85 -11.13
N LYS A 343 14.99 7.45 -11.35
CA LYS A 343 14.15 6.87 -10.27
C LYS A 343 14.70 5.54 -9.75
N LEU A 344 15.34 4.72 -10.57
CA LEU A 344 16.08 3.54 -10.12
C LEU A 344 17.27 3.89 -9.21
N LYS A 345 17.98 5.00 -9.48
CA LYS A 345 19.06 5.50 -8.59
C LYS A 345 18.51 6.01 -7.26
N GLU A 346 17.42 6.78 -7.28
CA GLU A 346 16.74 7.25 -6.06
C GLU A 346 16.29 6.07 -5.18
N VAL A 347 15.62 5.07 -5.76
CA VAL A 347 15.15 3.88 -5.02
C VAL A 347 16.33 3.06 -4.48
N ASN A 348 17.41 2.90 -5.24
CA ASN A 348 18.60 2.18 -4.77
C ASN A 348 19.29 2.92 -3.60
N LEU A 349 19.43 4.25 -3.69
CA LEU A 349 19.97 5.07 -2.60
C LEU A 349 19.08 5.02 -1.34
N PHE A 350 17.75 5.04 -1.51
CA PHE A 350 16.80 4.85 -0.41
C PHE A 350 16.97 3.47 0.25
N LEU A 351 17.05 2.39 -0.53
CA LEU A 351 17.24 1.03 -0.03
C LEU A 351 18.59 0.86 0.70
N GLN A 352 19.68 1.46 0.19
CA GLN A 352 20.98 1.47 0.88
C GLN A 352 20.91 2.24 2.21
N THR A 353 20.26 3.40 2.22
CA THR A 353 20.04 4.20 3.44
C THR A 353 19.18 3.44 4.45
N GLN A 354 18.14 2.75 4.00
CA GLN A 354 17.28 1.91 4.83
C GLN A 354 18.07 0.73 5.43
N ALA A 355 18.89 0.03 4.62
CA ALA A 355 19.73 -1.07 5.08
C ALA A 355 20.72 -0.61 6.16
N ALA A 356 21.46 0.48 5.92
CA ALA A 356 22.36 1.06 6.91
C ALA A 356 21.63 1.51 8.19
N SER A 357 20.41 2.06 8.07
CA SER A 357 19.61 2.44 9.25
C SER A 357 19.13 1.22 10.07
N GLN A 358 18.86 0.09 9.41
CA GLN A 358 18.49 -1.16 10.05
C GLN A 358 19.70 -1.81 10.73
N GLU A 359 20.87 -1.80 10.09
CA GLU A 359 22.12 -2.30 10.67
C GLU A 359 22.49 -1.54 11.96
N ASN A 360 22.41 -0.21 11.94
CA ASN A 360 22.59 0.63 13.13
C ASN A 360 21.56 0.31 14.24
N LEU A 361 20.30 0.01 13.88
CA LEU A 361 19.27 -0.38 14.83
C LEU A 361 19.56 -1.75 15.46
N GLU A 362 20.02 -2.71 14.67
CA GLU A 362 20.39 -4.05 15.13
C GLU A 362 21.62 -4.00 16.04
N GLN A 363 22.66 -3.25 15.67
CA GLN A 363 23.84 -3.02 16.51
C GLN A 363 23.48 -2.36 17.85
N LEU A 364 22.55 -1.40 17.86
CA LEU A 364 22.05 -0.79 19.08
C LEU A 364 21.25 -1.79 19.96
N ARG A 365 20.48 -2.69 19.36
CA ARG A 365 19.80 -3.79 20.08
C ARG A 365 20.81 -4.75 20.68
N GLU A 366 21.81 -5.18 19.91
CA GLU A 366 22.86 -6.09 20.38
C GLU A 366 23.69 -5.47 21.52
N SER A 367 24.07 -4.19 21.41
CA SER A 367 24.77 -3.46 22.46
C SER A 367 23.96 -3.38 23.77
N ASN A 368 22.67 -3.05 23.68
CA ASN A 368 21.78 -3.07 24.85
C ASN A 368 21.60 -4.48 25.44
N ASN A 369 21.42 -5.50 24.59
CA ASN A 369 21.29 -6.89 25.03
C ASN A 369 22.58 -7.41 25.70
N ALA A 370 23.76 -7.01 25.22
CA ALA A 370 25.04 -7.32 25.82
C ALA A 370 25.23 -6.60 27.17
N SER A 371 24.82 -5.33 27.27
CA SER A 371 24.84 -4.57 28.53
C SER A 371 23.92 -5.19 29.59
N ILE A 372 22.68 -5.53 29.22
CA ILE A 372 21.72 -6.22 30.10
C ILE A 372 22.27 -7.58 30.53
N ARG A 373 22.88 -8.35 29.61
CA ARG A 373 23.51 -9.64 29.95
C ARG A 373 24.64 -9.47 30.96
N GLY A 374 25.53 -8.49 30.76
CA GLY A 374 26.61 -8.18 31.70
C GLY A 374 26.10 -7.77 33.10
N GLN A 375 25.01 -7.00 33.18
CA GLN A 375 24.37 -6.66 34.46
C GLN A 375 23.78 -7.89 35.16
N LEU A 376 23.13 -8.80 34.40
CA LEU A 376 22.60 -10.05 34.95
C LEU A 376 23.71 -10.99 35.42
N GLU A 377 24.80 -11.13 34.65
CA GLU A 377 25.98 -11.92 35.03
C GLU A 377 26.68 -11.37 36.28
N LEU A 378 26.72 -10.05 36.46
CA LEU A 378 27.20 -9.42 37.70
C LEU A 378 26.26 -9.73 38.88
N ARG A 379 24.95 -9.53 38.73
CA ARG A 379 24.00 -9.79 39.83
C ARG A 379 23.93 -11.28 40.21
N ILE A 380 24.15 -12.20 39.27
CA ILE A 380 24.31 -13.63 39.57
C ILE A 380 25.54 -13.85 40.46
N LYS A 381 26.71 -13.31 40.09
CA LYS A 381 27.95 -13.44 40.90
C LYS A 381 27.82 -12.81 42.29
N GLU A 382 27.12 -11.69 42.41
CA GLU A 382 26.79 -11.08 43.70
C GLU A 382 25.98 -12.03 44.58
N LEU A 383 24.85 -12.55 44.06
CA LEU A 383 23.96 -13.48 44.74
C LEU A 383 24.65 -14.81 45.10
N GLU A 384 25.48 -15.36 44.21
CA GLU A 384 26.33 -16.52 44.49
C GLU A 384 27.32 -16.23 45.64
N SER A 385 27.86 -15.02 45.72
CA SER A 385 28.72 -14.60 46.83
C SER A 385 27.94 -14.41 48.15
N GLU A 386 26.71 -13.89 48.09
CA GLU A 386 25.80 -13.75 49.25
C GLU A 386 25.42 -15.13 49.80
N ILE A 387 24.98 -16.04 48.93
CA ILE A 387 24.67 -17.44 49.28
C ILE A 387 25.90 -18.15 49.84
N SER A 388 27.08 -17.94 49.26
CA SER A 388 28.34 -18.49 49.78
C SER A 388 28.67 -17.95 51.17
N LYS A 389 28.54 -16.64 51.41
CA LYS A 389 28.75 -16.03 52.75
C LYS A 389 27.80 -16.61 53.80
N ILE A 390 26.50 -16.71 53.50
CA ILE A 390 25.50 -17.30 54.41
C ILE A 390 25.83 -18.78 54.69
N LYS A 391 26.07 -19.57 53.63
CA LYS A 391 26.47 -20.98 53.76
C LYS A 391 27.78 -21.18 54.54
N ASN A 392 28.65 -20.18 54.56
CA ASN A 392 29.93 -20.20 55.26
C ASN A 392 29.87 -19.58 56.66
N SER A 393 28.79 -18.91 57.04
CA SER A 393 28.62 -18.34 58.38
C SER A 393 28.74 -19.43 59.46
N GLN A 394 29.35 -19.06 60.59
CA GLN A 394 29.46 -19.93 61.76
C GLN A 394 28.18 -19.90 62.61
N GLU A 395 27.45 -18.78 62.53
CA GLU A 395 26.32 -18.45 63.40
C GLU A 395 25.04 -19.17 62.97
N ASP A 396 24.67 -19.13 61.69
CA ASP A 396 23.52 -19.88 61.15
C ASP A 396 23.68 -21.40 61.39
N LYS A 397 24.92 -21.90 61.27
CA LYS A 397 25.25 -23.31 61.56
C LYS A 397 25.08 -23.63 63.04
N ALA A 398 25.58 -22.76 63.92
CA ALA A 398 25.47 -22.95 65.37
C ALA A 398 24.03 -22.83 65.86
N GLU A 399 23.21 -21.95 65.27
CA GLU A 399 21.79 -21.82 65.59
C GLU A 399 20.97 -23.01 65.07
N LEU A 400 21.19 -23.44 63.83
CA LEU A 400 20.56 -24.65 63.29
C LEU A 400 20.89 -25.90 64.12
N GLU A 401 22.13 -26.03 64.60
CA GLU A 401 22.53 -27.16 65.44
C GLU A 401 21.96 -27.06 66.88
N LYS A 402 21.87 -25.85 67.46
CA LYS A 402 21.10 -25.63 68.71
C LYS A 402 19.64 -26.05 68.53
N TYR A 403 19.01 -25.69 67.41
CA TYR A 403 17.61 -26.03 67.13
C TYR A 403 17.40 -27.55 66.98
N ARG A 404 18.32 -28.25 66.29
CA ARG A 404 18.36 -29.72 66.23
C ARG A 404 18.48 -30.34 67.62
N GLN A 405 19.38 -29.84 68.45
CA GLN A 405 19.63 -30.37 69.79
C GLN A 405 18.43 -30.15 70.73
N LEU A 406 17.78 -28.98 70.65
CA LEU A 406 16.55 -28.69 71.39
C LEU A 406 15.40 -29.63 70.97
N TYR A 407 15.21 -29.86 69.67
CA TYR A 407 14.20 -30.80 69.15
C TYR A 407 14.48 -32.26 69.58
N LEU A 408 15.76 -32.66 69.59
CA LEU A 408 16.18 -33.96 70.12
C LEU A 408 15.87 -34.13 71.61
N GLU A 409 16.10 -33.09 72.42
CA GLU A 409 15.79 -33.12 73.85
C GLU A 409 14.28 -33.08 74.11
N GLU A 410 13.52 -32.27 73.37
CA GLU A 410 12.06 -32.25 73.42
C GLU A 410 11.47 -33.64 73.10
N SER A 411 12.02 -34.33 72.11
CA SER A 411 11.64 -35.70 71.76
C SER A 411 11.89 -36.70 72.89
N LYS A 412 13.05 -36.63 73.57
CA LYS A 412 13.34 -37.43 74.78
C LYS A 412 12.36 -37.10 75.91
N ILE A 413 12.07 -35.82 76.15
CA ILE A 413 11.14 -35.36 77.19
C ILE A 413 9.74 -35.91 76.91
N ARG A 414 9.23 -35.74 75.69
CA ARG A 414 7.93 -36.31 75.22
C ARG A 414 7.89 -37.82 75.44
N MET A 415 8.92 -38.56 75.02
CA MET A 415 9.02 -40.01 75.23
C MET A 415 9.00 -40.38 76.72
N SER A 416 9.73 -39.65 77.57
CA SER A 416 9.76 -39.87 79.02
C SER A 416 8.41 -39.59 79.68
N LEU A 417 7.66 -38.60 79.17
CA LEU A 417 6.36 -38.20 79.69
C LEU A 417 5.29 -39.24 79.30
N THR A 418 5.29 -39.72 78.05
CA THR A 418 4.47 -40.85 77.59
C THR A 418 4.73 -42.11 78.42
N ASN A 419 5.99 -42.41 78.74
CA ASN A 419 6.37 -43.55 79.58
C ASN A 419 6.05 -43.40 81.08
N LYS A 420 5.81 -42.16 81.57
CA LYS A 420 5.23 -41.92 82.89
C LYS A 420 3.70 -42.07 82.84
N LEU A 421 3.07 -41.52 81.81
CA LEU A 421 1.62 -41.56 81.61
C LEU A 421 1.11 -43.00 81.49
N SER A 422 1.76 -43.84 80.69
CA SER A 422 1.41 -45.26 80.53
C SER A 422 1.42 -46.02 81.85
N LYS A 423 2.49 -45.86 82.64
CA LYS A 423 2.62 -46.44 84.00
C LYS A 423 1.57 -45.91 84.98
N THR A 424 1.12 -44.66 84.84
CA THR A 424 0.01 -44.15 85.66
C THR A 424 -1.35 -44.70 85.21
N SER A 425 -1.59 -44.89 83.91
CA SER A 425 -2.83 -45.51 83.42
C SER A 425 -2.90 -47.00 83.74
N GLU A 426 -1.78 -47.72 83.72
CA GLU A 426 -1.65 -49.11 84.16
C GLU A 426 -2.01 -49.25 85.65
N ARG A 427 -1.39 -48.45 86.52
CA ARG A 427 -1.73 -48.39 87.96
C ARG A 427 -3.18 -47.97 88.22
N LEU A 428 -3.74 -47.07 87.41
CA LEU A 428 -5.14 -46.65 87.53
C LEU A 428 -6.08 -47.80 87.12
N ALA A 429 -5.75 -48.57 86.10
CA ALA A 429 -6.49 -49.78 85.72
C ALA A 429 -6.42 -50.87 86.80
N ASP A 430 -5.25 -51.09 87.42
CA ASP A 430 -5.08 -51.99 88.57
C ASP A 430 -5.95 -51.58 89.77
N ILE A 431 -6.00 -50.29 90.09
CA ILE A 431 -6.83 -49.78 91.18
C ILE A 431 -8.32 -49.88 90.82
N THR A 432 -8.69 -49.56 89.58
CA THR A 432 -10.07 -49.63 89.09
C THR A 432 -10.60 -51.07 89.10
N THR A 433 -9.79 -52.03 88.68
CA THR A 433 -10.17 -53.47 88.71
C THR A 433 -10.25 -54.00 90.14
N LYS A 434 -9.32 -53.66 91.03
CA LYS A 434 -9.40 -54.02 92.47
C LYS A 434 -10.66 -53.46 93.13
N TYR A 435 -10.96 -52.17 92.92
CA TYR A 435 -12.19 -51.55 93.42
C TYR A 435 -13.46 -52.19 92.84
N LEU A 436 -13.45 -52.61 91.56
CA LEU A 436 -14.58 -53.33 90.96
C LEU A 436 -14.82 -54.69 91.62
N VAL A 437 -13.75 -55.42 91.96
CA VAL A 437 -13.82 -56.72 92.68
C VAL A 437 -14.32 -56.52 94.11
N GLU A 438 -13.79 -55.54 94.84
CA GLU A 438 -14.24 -55.20 96.20
C GLU A 438 -15.72 -54.79 96.22
N LYS A 439 -16.17 -54.03 95.21
CA LYS A 439 -17.58 -53.67 95.00
C LYS A 439 -18.47 -54.87 94.62
N GLN A 440 -17.92 -55.95 94.06
CA GLN A 440 -18.66 -57.20 93.88
C GLN A 440 -18.75 -58.02 95.18
N GLN A 441 -17.69 -58.06 95.98
CA GLN A 441 -17.68 -58.82 97.25
C GLN A 441 -18.60 -58.20 98.31
N ASN A 442 -18.63 -56.86 98.43
CA ASN A 442 -19.47 -56.14 99.39
C ASN A 442 -20.94 -55.97 98.93
N ARG A 443 -21.50 -56.93 98.19
CA ARG A 443 -22.87 -56.87 97.64
C ARG A 443 -23.83 -57.77 98.44
N PRO A 444 -24.78 -57.22 99.22
CA PRO A 444 -25.72 -58.03 100.00
C PRO A 444 -26.70 -58.81 99.11
N PHE A 445 -27.06 -60.03 99.55
CA PHE A 445 -27.96 -60.93 98.84
C PHE A 445 -29.43 -60.51 99.00
N HIS A 446 -30.00 -59.90 97.96
CA HIS A 446 -31.45 -59.94 97.70
C HIS A 446 -31.70 -60.28 96.23
N SER A 447 -32.73 -61.09 95.99
CA SER A 447 -33.08 -61.64 94.68
C SER A 447 -34.28 -60.93 94.04
N THR A 448 -34.50 -61.22 92.75
CA THR A 448 -35.77 -61.00 92.01
C THR A 448 -36.07 -59.56 91.59
N LEU A 449 -35.76 -59.24 90.32
CA LEU A 449 -36.80 -59.19 89.27
C LEU A 449 -36.18 -59.01 87.87
N THR A 450 -36.94 -59.45 86.85
CA THR A 450 -36.54 -59.43 85.44
C THR A 450 -37.06 -58.18 84.73
N MET A 451 -36.20 -57.47 83.99
CA MET A 451 -36.55 -56.83 82.72
C MET A 451 -35.34 -56.75 81.77
N ARG A 452 -35.51 -57.22 80.53
CA ARG A 452 -34.75 -56.85 79.31
C ARG A 452 -35.67 -55.92 78.48
N PRO A 453 -35.26 -55.30 77.34
CA PRO A 453 -33.98 -55.37 76.59
C PRO A 453 -33.22 -54.00 76.65
N VAL A 454 -32.24 -53.57 75.82
CA VAL A 454 -32.03 -53.61 74.35
C VAL A 454 -30.55 -53.29 74.01
N LEU A 455 -30.01 -53.95 72.96
CA LEU A 455 -28.72 -53.71 72.23
C LEU A 455 -27.41 -53.73 73.07
N GLU A 456 -26.34 -54.49 72.74
CA GLU A 456 -25.48 -54.54 71.52
C GLU A 456 -24.54 -53.32 71.37
N LEU A 457 -23.25 -53.43 71.00
CA LEU A 457 -22.33 -54.58 70.80
C LEU A 457 -20.90 -54.17 71.31
N PRO A 458 -19.72 -54.77 70.98
CA PRO A 458 -18.71 -55.05 72.03
C PRO A 458 -17.29 -54.50 71.74
N TYR A 459 -16.34 -54.91 72.60
CA TYR A 459 -14.89 -55.02 72.36
C TYR A 459 -14.10 -53.72 72.07
N VAL A 460 -13.17 -53.25 72.92
CA VAL A 460 -11.93 -53.84 73.47
C VAL A 460 -10.80 -53.96 72.43
N GLY A 461 -9.60 -53.48 72.81
CA GLY A 461 -8.39 -53.40 71.96
C GLY A 461 -8.01 -51.94 71.67
N ASN A 462 -7.51 -51.16 72.64
CA ASN A 462 -6.21 -51.25 73.32
C ASN A 462 -5.01 -50.91 72.41
N LEU A 463 -4.02 -50.19 72.95
CA LEU A 463 -2.92 -49.61 72.19
C LEU A 463 -1.79 -50.61 71.92
N THR A 464 -1.11 -50.49 70.78
CA THR A 464 0.36 -50.45 70.73
C THR A 464 0.87 -49.83 69.42
N SER A 465 2.13 -49.39 69.45
CA SER A 465 2.77 -48.61 68.37
C SER A 465 3.56 -49.49 67.39
N SER A 466 4.15 -48.85 66.37
CA SER A 466 5.27 -49.33 65.55
C SER A 466 4.97 -50.42 64.50
N LEU A 467 4.74 -49.97 63.27
CA LEU A 467 5.50 -50.50 62.13
C LEU A 467 6.20 -49.36 61.39
N LEU A 468 7.46 -49.58 61.05
CA LEU A 468 8.24 -48.73 60.16
C LEU A 468 7.71 -48.83 58.73
N LEU A 469 7.53 -47.69 58.09
CA LEU A 469 7.51 -47.60 56.62
C LEU A 469 8.59 -46.60 56.19
N ASP A 470 9.83 -47.09 56.12
CA ASP A 470 10.69 -46.64 55.03
C ASP A 470 9.98 -47.02 53.72
N ARG A 471 9.56 -46.01 52.99
CA ARG A 471 9.19 -46.19 51.59
C ARG A 471 9.47 -44.92 50.80
N ASN A 472 10.72 -44.79 50.39
CA ASN A 472 11.10 -43.90 49.29
C ASN A 472 10.30 -44.26 48.02
N VAL A 473 9.16 -43.59 47.81
CA VAL A 473 8.37 -43.65 46.57
C VAL A 473 8.57 -42.32 45.86
N THR A 474 9.47 -42.30 44.88
CA THR A 474 9.62 -41.19 43.95
C THR A 474 8.52 -41.22 42.89
N PRO A 475 7.66 -40.19 42.80
CA PRO A 475 6.99 -39.89 41.53
C PRO A 475 8.08 -39.36 40.60
N ARG A 476 8.54 -40.20 39.67
CA ARG A 476 9.45 -39.78 38.60
C ARG A 476 8.68 -38.89 37.63
N GLU A 477 8.55 -37.61 37.97
CA GLU A 477 7.89 -36.60 37.15
C GLU A 477 8.77 -36.27 35.94
N ASN A 478 8.64 -37.08 34.89
CA ASN A 478 9.27 -36.80 33.61
C ASN A 478 8.57 -35.62 32.97
N VAL A 479 9.12 -34.42 33.13
CA VAL A 479 8.77 -33.24 32.33
C VAL A 479 9.29 -33.45 30.89
N VAL A 480 8.64 -34.37 30.17
CA VAL A 480 8.78 -34.49 28.72
C VAL A 480 8.03 -33.31 28.12
N ILE A 481 8.78 -32.37 27.58
CA ILE A 481 8.29 -31.12 27.00
C ILE A 481 7.25 -31.42 25.91
N PRO A 482 5.98 -31.01 26.08
CA PRO A 482 5.08 -30.80 24.96
C PRO A 482 5.36 -29.40 24.41
N THR A 483 6.00 -29.31 23.24
CA THR A 483 6.25 -28.04 22.52
C THR A 483 4.94 -27.41 22.06
N SER A 484 4.26 -26.78 23.00
CA SER A 484 3.02 -26.03 22.81
C SER A 484 3.38 -24.54 22.75
N SER A 485 3.25 -23.96 21.57
CA SER A 485 3.47 -22.53 21.37
C SER A 485 2.47 -21.71 22.17
N SER A 486 2.94 -20.65 22.82
CA SER A 486 2.12 -19.64 23.50
C SER A 486 1.39 -18.76 22.48
N ARG A 487 0.50 -19.39 21.71
CA ARG A 487 -0.38 -18.77 20.72
C ARG A 487 -1.32 -17.79 21.44
N PRO A 488 -1.24 -16.47 21.20
CA PRO A 488 -2.21 -15.54 21.78
C PRO A 488 -3.62 -15.88 21.27
N SER A 489 -4.63 -15.72 22.13
CA SER A 489 -6.01 -16.07 21.80
C SER A 489 -6.56 -15.13 20.73
N ASN A 490 -6.97 -15.70 19.58
CA ASN A 490 -7.25 -14.95 18.36
C ASN A 490 -8.58 -14.17 18.39
N ASN A 491 -9.32 -14.21 19.50
CA ASN A 491 -10.68 -13.69 19.68
C ASN A 491 -10.80 -12.17 19.48
N SER A 492 -9.68 -11.43 19.42
CA SER A 492 -9.66 -10.02 19.05
C SER A 492 -10.09 -9.81 17.58
N ILE A 493 -9.46 -10.52 16.64
CA ILE A 493 -9.54 -10.18 15.21
C ILE A 493 -10.96 -10.43 14.66
N ASP A 494 -11.58 -11.56 14.98
CA ASP A 494 -12.95 -11.86 14.54
C ASP A 494 -13.98 -10.90 15.18
N THR A 495 -13.73 -10.41 16.40
CA THR A 495 -14.56 -9.39 17.06
C THR A 495 -14.42 -8.01 16.39
N TYR A 496 -13.24 -7.68 15.84
CA TYR A 496 -13.05 -6.49 15.03
C TYR A 496 -13.64 -6.66 13.62
N LEU A 497 -13.44 -7.80 12.96
CA LEU A 497 -13.96 -8.07 11.62
C LEU A 497 -15.49 -8.13 11.58
N THR A 498 -16.15 -8.67 12.60
CA THR A 498 -17.62 -8.64 12.71
C THR A 498 -18.14 -7.22 12.96
N LYS A 499 -17.49 -6.41 13.82
CA LYS A 499 -17.85 -4.99 14.01
C LYS A 499 -17.63 -4.15 12.75
N VAL A 500 -16.50 -4.34 12.06
CA VAL A 500 -16.20 -3.65 10.78
C VAL A 500 -17.18 -4.10 9.70
N SER A 501 -17.53 -5.38 9.61
CA SER A 501 -18.56 -5.88 8.70
C SER A 501 -19.92 -5.25 8.99
N TYR A 502 -20.33 -5.17 10.26
CA TYR A 502 -21.60 -4.55 10.68
C TYR A 502 -21.66 -3.05 10.33
N ILE A 503 -20.57 -2.32 10.54
CA ILE A 503 -20.45 -0.90 10.17
C ILE A 503 -20.50 -0.74 8.64
N ILE A 504 -19.79 -1.58 7.87
CA ILE A 504 -19.77 -1.53 6.40
C ILE A 504 -21.15 -1.88 5.81
N PHE A 505 -21.83 -2.91 6.32
CA PHE A 505 -23.20 -3.25 5.92
C PHE A 505 -24.17 -2.10 6.23
N SER A 506 -24.11 -1.53 7.44
CA SER A 506 -24.93 -0.37 7.81
C SER A 506 -24.70 0.83 6.89
N PHE A 507 -23.45 1.09 6.49
CA PHE A 507 -23.11 2.17 5.55
C PHE A 507 -23.58 1.89 4.12
N LEU A 508 -23.51 0.63 3.66
CA LEU A 508 -24.05 0.23 2.35
C LEU A 508 -25.57 0.33 2.32
N GLU A 509 -26.28 -0.20 3.33
CA GLU A 509 -27.74 -0.10 3.43
C GLU A 509 -28.20 1.35 3.51
N PHE A 510 -27.48 2.21 4.25
CA PHE A 510 -27.75 3.65 4.30
C PHE A 510 -27.48 4.34 2.95
N GLN A 511 -26.39 4.02 2.23
CA GLN A 511 -26.16 4.57 0.88
C GLN A 511 -27.17 4.08 -0.15
N ILE A 512 -27.57 2.81 -0.11
CA ILE A 512 -28.56 2.22 -1.01
C ILE A 512 -29.93 2.84 -0.74
N SER A 513 -30.32 2.96 0.53
CA SER A 513 -31.58 3.61 0.94
C SER A 513 -31.62 5.08 0.50
N ASN A 514 -30.55 5.86 0.73
CA ASN A 514 -30.49 7.25 0.26
C ASN A 514 -30.53 7.36 -1.27
N LYS A 515 -29.83 6.49 -2.01
CA LYS A 515 -29.91 6.48 -3.48
C LYS A 515 -31.31 6.14 -3.99
N ILE A 516 -31.99 5.17 -3.38
CA ILE A 516 -33.39 4.82 -3.72
C ILE A 516 -34.33 5.98 -3.38
N PHE A 517 -34.18 6.61 -2.21
CA PHE A 517 -35.02 7.73 -1.79
C PHE A 517 -34.86 8.94 -2.72
N VAL A 518 -33.62 9.28 -3.10
CA VAL A 518 -33.34 10.33 -4.09
C VAL A 518 -33.89 9.98 -5.48
N PHE A 519 -33.76 8.73 -5.94
CA PHE A 519 -34.36 8.31 -7.22
C PHE A 519 -35.89 8.30 -7.22
N THR A 520 -36.51 8.22 -6.05
CA THR A 520 -37.97 8.29 -5.86
C THR A 520 -38.44 9.75 -5.79
N LEU A 521 -37.68 10.63 -5.13
CA LEU A 521 -37.96 12.07 -5.07
C LEU A 521 -37.79 12.80 -6.42
N VAL A 522 -36.99 12.24 -7.34
CA VAL A 522 -36.79 12.79 -8.71
C VAL A 522 -37.83 12.26 -9.70
N LYS A 523 -38.89 11.59 -9.23
CA LYS A 523 -39.95 10.97 -10.04
C LYS A 523 -41.38 11.36 -9.66
N PHE A 524 -41.53 12.40 -8.83
CA PHE A 524 -42.77 13.13 -8.56
C PHE A 524 -42.53 14.64 -8.79
#